data_AF-A0A1T4NRY0-F1
#
_entry.id   AF-A0A1T4NRY0-F1
#
_cell.length_a   1.000
_cell.length_b   1.000
_cell.length_c   1.000
_cell.angle_alpha   90.00
_cell.angle_beta   90.00
_cell.angle_gamma   90.00
#
_symmetry.space_group_name_H-M   'P 1'
#
loop_
_entity.id
_entity.type
_entity.pdbx_description
1 polymer ?
#
loop_
_entity_poly.entity_id
_entity_poly.type
_entity_poly.pdbx_seq_one_letter_code
_entity_poly.pdbx_strand_id
1 'polypeptide(L)' 'MTWEQEMRIQAEERAQELAPVMAQELAKNLVKEEVEEKTRETARKMLSKNIPEDVVAECKGLKLSDVNKLLKG' A
#
# COMPACT_ATOMS: atom_id res chain seq x y z
N MET A 1 11.25 44.46 -4.28
CA MET A 1 10.14 43.50 -4.32
C MET A 1 9.18 43.83 -3.18
N THR A 2 7.89 43.55 -3.34
CA THR A 2 6.92 43.72 -2.25
C THR A 2 6.87 42.45 -1.41
N TRP A 3 6.63 42.58 -0.10
CA TRP A 3 6.53 41.46 0.83
C TRP A 3 5.50 40.40 0.40
N GLU A 4 4.41 40.82 -0.24
CA GLU A 4 3.39 39.93 -0.80
C GLU A 4 3.93 39.05 -1.94
N GLN A 5 4.83 39.59 -2.78
CA GLN A 5 5.48 38.80 -3.83
C GLN A 5 6.47 37.80 -3.24
N GLU A 6 7.24 38.18 -2.22
CA GLU A 6 8.19 37.29 -1.54
C GLU A 6 7.47 36.14 -0.81
N MET A 7 6.32 36.43 -0.21
CA MET A 7 5.49 35.42 0.47
C MET A 7 4.88 34.43 -0.52
N ARG A 8 4.46 34.90 -1.70
CA ARG A 8 3.93 34.04 -2.76
C ARG A 8 5.01 33.11 -3.33
N ILE A 9 6.21 33.65 -3.58
CA ILE A 9 7.35 32.85 -4.06
C ILE A 9 7.71 31.77 -3.05
N GLN A 10 7.81 32.11 -1.75
CA GLN A 10 8.08 31.11 -0.71
C GLN A 10 7.00 30.02 -0.61
N ALA A 11 5.73 30.39 -0.80
CA ALA A 11 4.64 29.42 -0.81
C ALA A 11 4.73 28.48 -2.03
N GLU A 12 5.05 29.02 -3.21
CA GLU A 12 5.24 28.24 -4.44
C GLU A 12 6.46 27.30 -4.35
N GLU A 13 7.58 27.78 -3.79
CA GLU A 13 8.80 26.97 -3.57
C GLU A 13 8.52 25.81 -2.61
N ARG A 14 7.89 26.09 -1.46
CA ARG A 14 7.51 25.03 -0.50
C ARG A 14 6.52 24.02 -1.10
N ALA A 15 5.59 24.48 -1.92
CA ALA A 15 4.65 23.58 -2.60
C ALA A 15 5.37 22.68 -3.63
N GLN A 16 6.33 23.22 -4.38
CA GLN A 16 7.14 22.46 -5.32
C GLN A 16 8.05 21.43 -4.63
N GLU A 17 8.56 21.74 -3.44
CA GLU A 17 9.34 20.79 -2.64
C GLU A 17 8.48 19.67 -2.04
N LEU A 18 7.26 19.99 -1.59
CA LEU A 18 6.37 19.02 -0.95
C LEU A 18 5.65 18.10 -1.95
N ALA A 19 5.32 18.59 -3.15
CA ALA A 19 4.62 17.84 -4.18
C ALA A 19 5.28 16.47 -4.53
N PRO A 20 6.60 16.37 -4.80
CA PRO A 20 7.23 15.09 -5.12
C PRO A 20 7.26 14.12 -3.93
N VAL A 21 7.39 14.63 -2.70
CA VAL A 21 7.39 13.80 -1.48
C VAL A 21 6.01 13.17 -1.28
N MET A 22 4.95 13.98 -1.38
CA MET A 22 3.57 13.51 -1.28
C MET A 22 3.23 12.51 -2.40
N ALA A 23 3.64 12.79 -3.64
CA ALA A 23 3.46 11.88 -4.76
C ALA A 23 4.17 10.53 -4.54
N GLN A 24 5.37 10.55 -3.97
CA GLN A 24 6.11 9.33 -3.66
C GLN A 24 5.47 8.52 -2.52
N GLU A 25 4.95 9.17 -1.47
CA GLU A 25 4.22 8.48 -0.40
C GLU A 25 2.91 7.89 -0.89
N LEU A 26 2.14 8.62 -1.70
CA LEU A 26 0.92 8.10 -2.32
C LEU A 26 1.23 6.89 -3.21
N ALA A 27 2.28 6.97 -4.04
CA ALA A 27 2.70 5.85 -4.87
C ALA A 27 3.12 4.63 -4.05
N LYS A 28 3.87 4.82 -2.95
CA LYS A 28 4.23 3.73 -2.02
C LYS A 28 3.01 3.09 -1.38
N ASN A 29 2.03 3.89 -0.95
CA ASN A 29 0.81 3.39 -0.34
C ASN A 29 -0.06 2.61 -1.34
N LEU A 30 -0.22 3.12 -2.56
CA LEU A 30 -0.94 2.41 -3.63
C LEU A 30 -0.28 1.08 -3.98
N VAL A 31 1.05 1.06 -4.13
CA VAL A 31 1.80 -0.18 -4.39
C VAL A 31 1.66 -1.17 -3.23
N LYS A 32 1.70 -0.69 -1.98
CA LYS A 32 1.51 -1.55 -0.81
C LYS A 32 0.12 -2.17 -0.80
N GLU A 33 -0.93 -1.40 -1.08
CA GLU A 33 -2.30 -1.89 -1.14
C GLU A 33 -2.49 -2.92 -2.26
N GLU A 34 -1.99 -2.65 -3.46
CA GLU A 34 -2.08 -3.59 -4.60
C GLU A 34 -1.32 -4.90 -4.33
N VAL A 35 -0.14 -4.82 -3.70
CA VAL A 35 0.65 -6.00 -3.33
C VAL A 35 -0.06 -6.81 -2.25
N GLU A 36 -0.65 -6.17 -1.25
CA GLU A 36 -1.42 -6.85 -0.21
C GLU A 36 -2.66 -7.55 -0.79
N GLU A 37 -3.38 -6.88 -1.71
CA GLU A 37 -4.53 -7.45 -2.41
C GLU A 37 -4.13 -8.68 -3.26
N LYS A 38 -3.10 -8.55 -4.10
CA LYS A 38 -2.59 -9.69 -4.91
C LYS A 38 -2.12 -10.85 -4.05
N THR A 39 -1.51 -10.56 -2.90
CA THR A 39 -1.09 -11.59 -1.93
C THR A 39 -2.29 -12.34 -1.38
N ARG A 40 -3.37 -11.64 -1.02
CA ARG A 40 -4.62 -12.24 -0.54
C ARG A 40 -5.35 -13.03 -1.64
N GLU A 41 -5.40 -12.51 -2.86
CA GLU A 41 -6.01 -13.20 -4.00
C GLU A 41 -5.27 -14.51 -4.31
N THR A 42 -3.93 -14.48 -4.28
CA THR A 42 -3.12 -15.67 -4.49
C THR A 42 -3.31 -16.68 -3.36
N ALA A 43 -3.38 -16.21 -2.10
CA ALA A 43 -3.70 -17.06 -0.96
C ALA A 43 -5.06 -17.74 -1.14
N ARG A 44 -6.10 -17.01 -1.57
CA ARG A 44 -7.42 -17.58 -1.90
C ARG A 44 -7.33 -18.64 -2.99
N LYS A 45 -6.62 -18.37 -4.09
CA LYS A 45 -6.40 -19.36 -5.18
C LYS A 45 -5.70 -20.63 -4.70
N MET A 46 -4.76 -20.52 -3.76
CA MET A 46 -4.08 -21.66 -3.15
C MET A 46 -5.03 -22.49 -2.27
N LEU A 47 -5.83 -21.82 -1.43
CA LEU A 47 -6.84 -22.47 -0.61
C LEU A 47 -7.90 -23.19 -1.47
N SER A 48 -8.35 -22.58 -2.57
CA SER A 48 -9.28 -23.22 -3.52
C SER A 48 -8.70 -24.48 -4.18
N LYS A 49 -7.38 -24.67 -4.16
CA LYS A 49 -6.69 -25.88 -4.64
C LYS A 49 -6.49 -26.91 -3.54
N ASN A 50 -7.17 -26.80 -2.39
CA ASN A 50 -6.98 -27.64 -1.21
C ASN A 50 -5.56 -27.57 -0.61
N ILE A 51 -4.84 -26.46 -0.80
CA ILE A 51 -3.58 -26.26 -0.08
C ILE A 51 -3.90 -25.91 1.38
N PRO A 52 -3.25 -26.57 2.36
CA PRO A 52 -3.44 -26.28 3.77
C PRO A 52 -3.21 -24.81 4.15
N GLU A 53 -4.01 -24.30 5.07
CA GLU A 53 -3.99 -22.90 5.51
C GLU A 53 -2.66 -22.48 6.16
N ASP A 54 -2.03 -23.42 6.87
CA ASP A 54 -0.70 -23.26 7.48
C ASP A 54 0.39 -23.10 6.41
N VAL A 55 0.35 -23.92 5.37
CA VAL A 55 1.27 -23.83 4.23
C VAL A 55 1.08 -22.52 3.47
N VAL A 56 -0.17 -22.09 3.26
CA VAL A 56 -0.47 -20.80 2.63
C VAL A 56 0.01 -19.63 3.48
N ALA A 57 -0.19 -19.68 4.80
CA ALA A 57 0.28 -18.66 5.75
C ALA A 57 1.81 -18.53 5.70
N GLU A 58 2.52 -19.65 5.78
CA GLU A 58 3.99 -19.69 5.70
C GLU A 58 4.50 -19.16 4.34
N CYS A 59 3.95 -19.68 3.24
CA CYS A 59 4.39 -19.31 1.89
C CYS A 59 4.10 -17.85 1.51
N LYS A 60 3.11 -17.21 2.15
CA LYS A 60 2.71 -15.82 1.88
C LYS A 60 3.15 -14.85 2.95
N GLY A 61 3.79 -15.31 4.02
CA GLY A 61 4.12 -14.48 5.17
C GLY A 61 2.88 -13.87 5.84
N LEU A 62 1.73 -14.53 5.71
CA LEU A 62 0.47 -14.11 6.30
C LEU A 62 0.29 -14.78 7.66
N LYS A 63 -0.47 -14.16 8.56
CA LYS A 63 -0.88 -14.83 9.79
C LYS A 63 -1.97 -15.85 9.47
N LEU A 64 -1.93 -17.01 10.13
CA LEU A 64 -2.96 -18.05 9.99
C LEU A 64 -4.39 -17.51 10.20
N SER A 65 -4.54 -16.58 11.15
CA SER A 65 -5.81 -15.89 11.41
C SER A 65 -6.32 -15.07 10.22
N ASP A 66 -5.43 -14.47 9.43
CA ASP A 66 -5.81 -13.69 8.25
C ASP A 66 -6.15 -14.62 7.08
N VAL A 67 -5.42 -15.73 6.93
CA VAL A 67 -5.76 -16.79 5.96
C VAL A 67 -7.16 -17.38 6.24
N ASN A 68 -7.49 -17.63 7.50
CA ASN A 68 -8.81 -18.15 7.90
C ASN A 68 -9.94 -17.14 7.64
N LYS A 69 -9.69 -15.83 7.80
CA LYS A 69 -10.67 -14.79 7.40
C LYS A 69 -10.92 -14.78 5.89
N LEU A 70 -9.89 -15.07 5.07
CA LEU A 70 -10.04 -15.14 3.61
C LEU A 70 -10.94 -16.29 3.14
N LEU A 71 -11.10 -17.33 3.97
CA LEU A 71 -11.98 -18.48 3.77
C LEU A 71 -13.44 -18.20 4.20
N LYS A 72 -13.63 -17.32 5.19
CA LYS A 72 -14.93 -17.05 5.84
C LYS A 72 -15.68 -15.85 5.28
N GLY A 73 -15.09 -15.12 4.33
CA GLY A 73 -15.72 -13.98 3.64
C GLY A 73 -16.01 -14.33 2.19
#